data_AF-A0A094A3D6-F1
#
_entry.id   AF-A0A094A3D6-F1
#
_cell.length_a   1.000
_cell.length_b   1.000
_cell.length_c   1.000
_cell.angle_alpha   90.00
_cell.angle_beta   90.00
_cell.angle_gamma   90.00
#
_symmetry.space_group_name_H-M   'P 1'
#
loop_
_entity.id
_entity.type
_entity.pdbx_description
1 polymer ?
#
loop_
_entity_poly.entity_id
_entity_poly.type
_entity_poly.pdbx_seq_one_letter_code
_entity_poly.pdbx_strand_id
1 'polypeptide(L)'
;YFKLLSTLEWEPRTLPSGVKQFGYTDEDTETELMMLPSDMALLADKGFAPWVKKYGEDKELFFKDFAAVFAKLMELGIKRNERGEVTNLDNEKGGYISAPKKADTPGYKKHSGDDGQPVAEAEGLEKKNAQYRSRL
;
A
#
# COMPACT_ATOMS: atom_id res chain seq x y z
N TYR A 1 18.79 3.53 -9.96
CA TYR A 1 18.29 3.67 -8.58
C TYR A 1 19.30 3.13 -7.56
N PHE A 2 19.44 1.81 -7.33
CA PHE A 2 20.27 1.26 -6.23
C PHE A 2 21.74 1.69 -6.25
N LYS A 3 22.32 1.84 -7.45
CA LYS A 3 23.66 2.39 -7.63
C LYS A 3 23.74 3.80 -7.03
N LEU A 4 22.88 4.73 -7.47
CA LEU A 4 22.84 6.10 -6.95
C LEU A 4 22.60 6.15 -5.44
N LEU A 5 21.68 5.31 -4.94
CA LEU A 5 21.36 5.24 -3.51
C LEU A 5 22.61 4.97 -2.66
N SER A 6 23.50 4.10 -3.12
CA SER A 6 24.71 3.69 -2.38
C SER A 6 25.98 4.47 -2.71
N THR A 7 26.04 5.18 -3.84
CA THR A 7 27.26 5.87 -4.30
C THR A 7 27.29 7.36 -3.97
N LEU A 8 26.13 8.00 -3.85
CA LEU A 8 26.04 9.43 -3.61
C LEU A 8 25.94 9.73 -2.11
N GLU A 9 26.47 10.88 -1.71
CA GLU A 9 26.28 11.41 -0.36
C GLU A 9 24.99 12.22 -0.32
N TRP A 10 24.08 11.82 0.58
CA TRP A 10 22.73 12.34 0.64
C TRP A 10 22.57 13.31 1.81
N GLU A 11 22.23 14.57 1.53
CA GLU A 11 22.05 15.60 2.55
C GLU A 11 20.60 15.69 3.02
N PRO A 12 20.33 15.70 4.34
CA PRO A 12 18.97 15.82 4.85
C PRO A 12 18.38 17.20 4.55
N ARG A 13 17.19 17.24 3.94
CA ARG A 13 16.45 18.45 3.58
C ARG A 13 15.03 18.40 4.16
N THR A 14 14.55 19.53 4.67
CA THR A 14 13.14 19.68 5.08
C THR A 14 12.45 20.63 4.11
N LEU A 15 11.37 20.15 3.48
CA LEU A 15 10.56 20.98 2.58
C LEU A 15 9.73 22.00 3.38
N PRO A 16 9.24 23.08 2.73
CA PRO A 16 8.33 24.03 3.37
C PRO A 16 7.05 23.38 3.94
N SER A 17 6.64 22.24 3.39
CA SER A 17 5.51 21.43 3.89
C SER A 17 5.81 20.68 5.20
N GLY A 18 7.06 20.68 5.68
CA GLY A 18 7.51 19.91 6.83
C GLY A 18 7.93 18.47 6.51
N VAL A 19 7.81 18.03 5.25
CA VAL A 19 8.23 16.69 4.81
C VAL A 19 9.76 16.61 4.77
N LYS A 20 10.32 15.56 5.37
CA LYS A 20 11.75 15.26 5.33
C LYS A 20 12.08 14.46 4.07
N GLN A 21 13.14 14.87 3.39
CA GLN A 21 13.73 14.18 2.25
C GLN A 21 15.24 14.27 2.33
N PHE A 22 15.94 13.60 1.42
CA PHE A 22 17.37 13.74 1.24
C PHE A 22 17.65 14.24 -0.17
N GLY A 23 18.53 15.23 -0.30
CA GLY A 23 18.90 15.82 -1.58
C GLY A 23 20.34 15.54 -1.94
N TYR A 24 20.63 15.56 -3.23
CA TYR A 24 21.97 15.62 -3.79
C TYR A 24 21.91 16.54 -5.01
N THR A 25 22.85 17.46 -5.14
CA THR A 25 22.97 18.33 -6.32
C THR A 25 24.30 18.04 -6.99
N ASP A 26 24.24 17.67 -8.27
CA ASP A 26 25.41 17.57 -9.12
C ASP A 26 25.83 18.97 -9.56
N GLU A 27 27.01 19.43 -9.12
CA GLU A 27 27.52 20.76 -9.41
C GLU A 27 27.88 20.96 -10.89
N ASP A 28 28.25 19.89 -11.59
CA ASP A 28 28.68 19.97 -13.00
C ASP A 28 27.49 20.00 -13.96
N THR A 29 26.40 19.31 -13.59
CA THR A 29 25.21 19.19 -14.45
C THR A 29 24.00 19.99 -13.96
N GLU A 30 24.10 20.62 -12.79
CA GLU A 30 23.00 21.28 -12.07
C GLU A 30 21.78 20.35 -11.84
N THR A 31 22.02 19.03 -11.83
CA THR A 31 20.94 18.05 -11.65
C THR A 31 20.65 17.88 -10.15
N GLU A 32 19.42 18.19 -9.75
CA GLU A 32 18.93 17.88 -8.40
C GLU A 32 18.34 16.46 -8.35
N LEU A 33 18.90 15.63 -7.47
CA LEU A 33 18.38 14.31 -7.12
C LEU A 33 17.79 14.33 -5.72
N MET A 34 16.82 13.44 -5.49
CA MET A 34 16.19 13.29 -4.19
C MET A 34 15.95 11.82 -3.85
N MET A 35 16.01 11.52 -2.55
CA MET A 35 15.63 10.25 -1.94
C MET A 35 14.72 10.49 -0.74
N LEU A 36 13.83 9.55 -0.49
CA LEU A 36 12.95 9.57 0.67
C LEU A 36 13.60 8.92 1.89
N PRO A 37 13.13 9.20 3.11
CA PRO A 37 13.52 8.46 4.30
C PRO A 37 13.30 6.93 4.16
N SER A 38 12.29 6.51 3.39
CA SER A 38 12.05 5.10 3.08
C SER A 38 13.12 4.49 2.19
N ASP A 39 13.70 5.27 1.27
CA ASP A 39 14.79 4.80 0.41
C ASP A 39 16.07 4.61 1.23
N MET A 40 16.39 5.59 2.10
CA MET A 40 17.55 5.51 3.01
C MET A 40 17.44 4.35 4.01
N ALA A 41 16.22 3.96 4.39
CA ALA A 41 15.99 2.81 5.26
C ALA A 41 16.50 1.49 4.65
N LEU A 42 16.57 1.38 3.32
CA LEU A 42 17.11 0.20 2.63
C LEU A 42 18.61 0.02 2.87
N LEU A 43 19.35 1.10 3.12
CA LEU A 43 20.78 1.06 3.47
C LEU A 43 21.00 0.90 4.98
N ALA A 44 20.13 1.48 5.80
CA ALA A 44 20.24 1.42 7.25
C ALA A 44 19.93 0.02 7.80
N ASP A 45 19.02 -0.72 7.16
CA ASP A 45 18.65 -2.06 7.59
C ASP A 45 19.68 -3.12 7.14
N LYS A 46 20.12 -3.97 8.08
CA LYS A 46 21.13 -5.02 7.82
C LYS A 46 20.62 -6.13 6.89
N GLY A 47 19.31 -6.36 6.84
CA GLY A 47 18.68 -7.33 5.96
C GLY A 47 18.57 -6.81 4.53
N PHE A 48 18.28 -5.52 4.35
CA PHE A 48 18.12 -4.91 3.02
C PHE A 48 19.43 -4.43 2.38
N ALA A 49 20.38 -3.91 3.16
CA ALA A 49 21.61 -3.33 2.62
C ALA A 49 22.40 -4.28 1.68
N PRO A 50 22.52 -5.61 1.96
CA PRO A 50 23.16 -6.54 1.04
C PRO A 50 22.45 -6.64 -0.31
N TRP A 51 21.11 -6.54 -0.34
CA TRP A 51 20.33 -6.58 -1.58
C TRP A 51 20.45 -5.29 -2.36
N VAL A 52 20.49 -4.13 -1.69
CA VAL A 52 20.76 -2.84 -2.36
C VAL A 52 22.09 -2.90 -3.11
N LYS A 53 23.13 -3.44 -2.46
CA LYS A 53 24.44 -3.63 -3.12
C LYS A 53 24.35 -4.59 -4.30
N LYS A 54 23.78 -5.79 -4.10
CA LYS A 54 23.63 -6.80 -5.17
C LYS A 54 22.87 -6.25 -6.38
N TYR A 55 21.74 -5.59 -6.18
CA TYR A 55 20.95 -5.01 -7.26
C TYR A 55 21.59 -3.77 -7.89
N GLY A 56 22.46 -3.08 -7.16
CA GLY A 56 23.29 -2.00 -7.71
C GLY A 56 24.40 -2.49 -8.64
N GLU A 57 24.95 -3.68 -8.35
CA GLU A 57 26.02 -4.33 -9.13
C GLU A 57 25.46 -5.19 -10.29
N ASP A 58 24.34 -5.88 -10.08
CA ASP A 58 23.69 -6.77 -11.04
C ASP A 58 22.23 -6.34 -11.29
N LYS A 59 22.06 -5.64 -12.41
CA LYS A 59 20.76 -5.15 -12.88
C LYS A 59 19.83 -6.27 -13.35
N GLU A 60 20.38 -7.33 -13.94
CA GLU A 60 19.58 -8.43 -14.50
C GLU A 60 18.99 -9.30 -13.37
N LEU A 61 19.76 -9.50 -12.30
CA LEU A 61 19.25 -10.12 -11.06
C LEU A 61 18.06 -9.33 -10.49
N PHE A 62 18.18 -8.00 -10.41
CA PHE A 62 17.07 -7.15 -9.95
C PHE A 62 15.83 -7.33 -10.81
N PHE A 63 15.95 -7.26 -12.14
CA PHE A 63 14.78 -7.38 -13.01
C PHE A 63 14.12 -8.76 -12.93
N LYS A 64 14.92 -9.82 -12.82
CA LYS A 64 14.41 -11.18 -12.63
C LYS A 64 13.60 -11.30 -11.34
N ASP A 65 14.17 -10.86 -10.22
CA ASP A 65 13.51 -11.00 -8.92
C ASP A 65 12.30 -10.06 -8.82
N PHE A 66 12.42 -8.82 -9.32
CA PHE A 66 11.33 -7.85 -9.38
C PHE A 66 10.15 -8.37 -10.22
N ALA A 67 10.40 -8.92 -11.40
CA ALA A 67 9.34 -9.46 -12.25
C ALA A 67 8.54 -10.57 -11.56
N ALA A 68 9.24 -11.49 -10.86
CA ALA A 68 8.60 -12.58 -10.13
C ALA A 68 7.71 -12.08 -8.99
N VAL A 69 8.20 -11.14 -8.16
CA VAL A 69 7.42 -10.62 -7.03
C VAL A 69 6.30 -9.68 -7.48
N PHE A 70 6.52 -8.91 -8.55
CA PHE A 70 5.50 -8.04 -9.11
C PHE A 70 4.36 -8.83 -9.75
N ALA A 71 4.68 -9.90 -10.50
CA ALA A 71 3.68 -10.84 -10.99
C ALA A 71 2.87 -11.44 -9.84
N LYS A 72 3.55 -11.92 -8.79
CA LYS A 72 2.88 -12.43 -7.59
C LYS A 72 1.98 -11.37 -6.93
N LEU A 73 2.43 -10.13 -6.83
CA LEU A 73 1.66 -9.02 -6.24
C LEU A 73 0.36 -8.78 -7.03
N MET A 74 0.47 -8.76 -8.36
CA MET A 74 -0.68 -8.54 -9.25
C MET A 74 -1.68 -9.71 -9.22
N GLU A 75 -1.20 -10.93 -9.04
CA GLU A 75 -2.03 -12.13 -9.00
C GLU A 75 -2.45 -12.55 -7.58
N LEU A 76 -1.97 -11.86 -6.54
CA LEU A 76 -2.22 -12.25 -5.15
C LEU A 76 -3.73 -12.19 -4.87
N GLY A 77 -4.30 -13.35 -4.54
CA GLY A 77 -5.73 -13.48 -4.29
C GLY A 77 -6.54 -13.97 -5.50
N ILE A 78 -5.95 -14.11 -6.68
CA ILE A 78 -6.59 -14.68 -7.87
C ILE A 78 -6.43 -16.22 -7.87
N LYS A 79 -7.53 -16.96 -7.78
CA LYS A 79 -7.60 -18.41 -7.99
C LYS A 79 -7.99 -18.68 -9.43
N ARG A 80 -7.24 -19.55 -10.12
CA ARG A 80 -7.55 -19.98 -11.49
C ARG A 80 -7.83 -21.48 -11.54
N ASN A 81 -8.73 -21.91 -12.42
CA ASN A 81 -8.90 -23.33 -12.74
C ASN A 81 -7.86 -23.80 -13.76
N GLU A 82 -7.89 -25.09 -14.10
CA GLU A 82 -6.99 -25.72 -15.09
C GLU A 82 -7.06 -25.09 -16.49
N ARG A 83 -8.13 -24.35 -16.80
CA ARG A 83 -8.31 -23.64 -18.08
C ARG A 83 -7.82 -22.18 -18.02
N GLY A 84 -7.29 -21.74 -16.88
CA GLY A 84 -6.82 -20.38 -16.66
C GLY A 84 -7.92 -19.37 -16.31
N GLU A 85 -9.16 -19.81 -16.12
CA GLU A 85 -10.30 -18.95 -15.80
C GLU A 85 -10.27 -18.57 -14.32
N VAL A 86 -10.59 -17.31 -13.99
CA VAL A 86 -10.63 -16.82 -12.61
C VAL A 86 -11.84 -17.41 -11.89
N THR A 87 -11.60 -18.11 -10.78
CA THR A 87 -12.59 -18.84 -9.96
C THR A 87 -12.83 -18.23 -8.58
N ASN A 88 -12.30 -17.02 -8.35
CA ASN A 88 -12.58 -16.32 -7.10
C ASN A 88 -14.09 -16.16 -6.87
N LEU A 89 -14.53 -16.43 -5.64
CA LEU A 89 -15.92 -16.26 -5.21
C LEU A 89 -16.44 -14.83 -5.41
N ASP A 90 -15.57 -13.84 -5.60
CA ASP A 90 -15.97 -12.46 -5.91
C ASP A 90 -16.73 -12.36 -7.25
N ASN A 91 -16.45 -13.24 -8.22
CA ASN A 91 -17.20 -13.30 -9.48
C ASN A 91 -18.61 -13.92 -9.32
N GLU A 92 -18.85 -14.77 -8.32
CA GLU A 92 -20.14 -15.46 -8.12
C GLU A 92 -20.97 -14.93 -6.94
N LYS A 93 -20.33 -14.41 -5.87
CA LYS A 93 -20.98 -14.07 -4.59
C LYS A 93 -20.57 -12.74 -3.97
N GLY A 94 -19.68 -11.95 -4.59
CA GLY A 94 -19.12 -10.78 -3.93
C GLY A 94 -18.42 -9.77 -4.84
N GLY A 95 -19.12 -9.24 -5.84
CA GLY A 95 -18.75 -7.92 -6.38
C GLY A 95 -18.78 -6.86 -5.28
N TYR A 96 -18.12 -5.71 -5.49
CA TYR A 96 -18.17 -4.58 -4.55
C TYR A 96 -19.63 -4.22 -4.22
N ILE A 97 -20.09 -4.63 -3.03
CA ILE A 97 -21.38 -4.20 -2.49
C ILE A 97 -21.10 -2.87 -1.80
N SER A 98 -21.28 -1.78 -2.53
CA SER A 98 -21.29 -0.45 -1.94
C SER A 98 -22.14 -0.48 -0.68
N ALA A 99 -21.61 0.04 0.43
CA ALA A 99 -22.45 0.31 1.58
C ALA A 99 -23.67 1.12 1.10
N PRO A 100 -24.89 0.81 1.58
CA PRO A 100 -26.09 1.51 1.16
C PRO A 100 -25.87 3.02 1.30
N LYS A 101 -26.33 3.79 0.30
CA LYS A 101 -26.18 5.24 0.26
C LYS A 101 -26.64 5.82 1.62
N LYS A 102 -25.78 6.61 2.26
CA LYS A 102 -26.18 7.37 3.45
C LYS A 102 -27.36 8.26 3.07
N ALA A 103 -28.29 8.46 4.02
CA ALA A 103 -29.46 9.30 3.77
C ALA A 103 -29.01 10.69 3.29
N ASP A 104 -29.70 11.25 2.29
CA ASP A 104 -29.40 12.57 1.73
C ASP A 104 -29.67 13.70 2.72
N THR A 105 -30.31 13.40 3.85
CA THR A 105 -30.56 14.34 4.94
C THR A 105 -29.60 14.08 6.10
N PRO A 106 -28.89 15.12 6.61
CA PRO A 106 -28.19 15.02 7.87
C PRO A 106 -29.22 14.77 8.98
N GLY A 107 -29.15 13.64 9.68
CA GLY A 107 -30.09 13.38 10.77
C GLY A 107 -29.93 12.04 11.45
N TYR A 108 -29.57 12.09 12.73
CA TYR A 108 -29.76 11.00 13.68
C TYR A 108 -31.26 10.78 13.91
N LYS A 109 -31.78 9.59 13.63
CA LYS A 109 -33.17 9.25 13.95
C LYS A 109 -33.24 8.69 15.37
N LYS A 110 -33.76 9.49 16.28
CA LYS A 110 -34.03 9.11 17.67
C LYS A 110 -35.12 8.03 17.69
N HIS A 111 -34.82 6.85 18.23
CA HIS A 111 -35.83 5.84 18.53
C HIS A 111 -36.40 6.08 19.94
N SER A 112 -37.68 5.71 20.13
CA SER A 112 -38.38 5.88 21.41
C SER A 112 -37.70 5.05 22.50
N GLY A 113 -37.03 5.72 23.43
CA GLY A 113 -36.25 5.13 24.52
C GLY A 113 -34.78 5.58 24.58
N ASP A 114 -34.35 6.46 23.68
CA ASP A 114 -32.96 6.89 23.58
C ASP A 114 -32.70 8.25 24.27
N ASP A 115 -31.75 8.26 25.22
CA ASP A 115 -31.39 9.41 26.06
C ASP A 115 -30.50 10.44 25.33
N GLY A 116 -30.38 10.33 24.00
CA GLY A 116 -29.66 11.31 23.18
C GLY A 116 -28.14 11.15 23.23
N GLN A 117 -27.63 10.01 23.69
CA GLN A 117 -26.25 9.62 23.40
C GLN A 117 -26.20 8.92 22.04
N PRO A 118 -25.20 9.19 21.19
CA PRO A 118 -25.08 8.51 19.92
C PRO A 118 -24.84 7.03 20.18
N VAL A 119 -25.89 6.20 20.05
CA VAL A 119 -25.72 4.76 20.05
C VAL A 119 -24.83 4.41 18.87
N ALA A 120 -23.69 3.82 19.19
CA ALA A 120 -22.62 3.54 18.25
C ALA A 120 -23.15 2.80 17.02
N GLU A 121 -22.73 3.26 15.84
CA GLU A 121 -22.98 2.66 14.52
C GLU A 121 -22.62 1.15 14.42
N ALA A 122 -22.12 0.53 15.49
CA ALA A 122 -21.75 -0.88 15.58
C ALA A 122 -22.94 -1.85 15.69
N GLU A 123 -24.12 -1.41 16.16
CA GLU A 123 -25.25 -2.32 16.33
C GLU A 123 -25.81 -2.81 14.98
N GLY A 124 -25.65 -4.11 14.72
CA GLY A 124 -26.10 -4.78 13.51
C GLY A 124 -25.03 -4.94 12.42
N LEU A 125 -23.94 -4.17 12.48
CA LEU A 125 -22.77 -4.35 11.61
C LEU A 125 -22.02 -5.64 11.96
N GLU A 126 -21.99 -6.03 13.23
CA GLU A 126 -21.41 -7.31 13.66
C GLU A 126 -22.11 -8.52 13.04
N LYS A 127 -23.45 -8.51 12.97
CA LYS A 127 -24.21 -9.61 12.35
C LYS A 127 -23.98 -9.68 10.84
N LYS A 128 -23.91 -8.52 10.16
CA LYS A 128 -23.59 -8.45 8.73
C LYS A 128 -22.16 -8.89 8.44
N ASN A 129 -21.21 -8.46 9.27
CA ASN A 129 -19.81 -8.85 9.17
C ASN A 129 -19.60 -10.34 9.49
N ALA A 130 -20.33 -10.90 10.47
CA ALA A 130 -20.32 -12.33 10.77
C ALA A 130 -20.94 -13.17 9.64
N GLN A 131 -22.04 -12.70 9.03
CA GLN A 131 -22.60 -13.32 7.82
C GLN A 131 -21.67 -13.24 6.62
N TYR A 132 -20.90 -12.16 6.47
CA TYR A 132 -19.89 -12.04 5.43
C TYR A 132 -18.71 -12.98 5.68
N ARG A 133 -18.22 -13.05 6.93
CA ARG A 133 -17.11 -13.93 7.34
C ARG A 133 -17.43 -15.43 7.26
N SER A 134 -18.70 -15.81 7.40
CA SER A 134 -19.16 -17.19 7.22
C SER A 134 -19.39 -17.60 5.77
N ARG A 135 -19.30 -16.64 4.83
CA ARG A 135 -19.39 -16.87 3.38
C ARG A 135 -18.03 -16.95 2.68
N LEU A 136 -16.94 -16.58 3.37
CA LEU A 136 -15.54 -16.79 2.99
C LEU A 136 -15.10 -18.22 3.31
#